data_AF-A0A953QNC9-F1
#
_entry.id   AF-A0A953QNC9-F1
#
_cell.length_a   1.000
_cell.length_b   1.000
_cell.length_c   1.000
_cell.angle_alpha   90.00
_cell.angle_beta   90.00
_cell.angle_gamma   90.00
#
_symmetry.space_group_name_H-M   'P 1'
#
loop_
_entity.id
_entity.type
_entity.pdbx_description
1 polymer ?
#
loop_
_entity_poly.entity_id
_entity_poly.type
_entity_poly.pdbx_seq_one_letter_code
_entity_poly.pdbx_strand_id
1 'polypeptide(L)'
;MLAALCGVALAGSDSGIAGEWEGEYICTGVRAACVDEHVIWTFKDPDRDGHVSASTDKVVGGVRQNMGSGEFQFDAKTETMTWKIPLGIWKFTRKKDAMDGILTLNDGQVARNVSLKRVVR
;
A
#
# COMPACT_ATOMS: atom_id res chain seq x y z
N MET A 1 -50.06 13.06 -4.39
CA MET A 1 -49.22 12.00 -4.98
C MET A 1 -47.78 12.53 -5.00
N LEU A 2 -47.02 12.34 -3.91
CA LEU A 2 -45.61 12.72 -3.86
C LEU A 2 -44.76 11.50 -4.20
N ALA A 3 -44.11 11.53 -5.36
CA ALA A 3 -43.08 10.57 -5.72
C ALA A 3 -41.78 10.98 -5.02
N ALA A 4 -41.35 10.18 -4.04
CA ALA A 4 -40.01 10.27 -3.47
C ALA A 4 -39.03 9.58 -4.43
N LEU A 5 -38.17 10.38 -5.09
CA LEU A 5 -37.01 9.86 -5.80
C LEU A 5 -35.98 9.43 -4.75
N CYS A 6 -35.94 8.13 -4.47
CA CYS A 6 -34.89 7.52 -3.68
C CYS A 6 -33.60 7.56 -4.51
N GLY A 7 -32.73 8.53 -4.23
CA GLY A 7 -31.38 8.56 -4.79
C GLY A 7 -30.61 7.36 -4.26
N VAL A 8 -30.34 6.37 -5.11
CA VAL A 8 -29.44 5.27 -4.79
C VAL A 8 -28.04 5.88 -4.65
N ALA A 9 -27.55 5.99 -3.42
CA ALA A 9 -26.14 6.23 -3.17
C ALA A 9 -25.38 5.03 -3.74
N LEU A 10 -24.59 5.25 -4.78
CA LEU A 10 -23.55 4.30 -5.20
C LEU A 10 -22.54 4.26 -4.06
N ALA A 11 -22.73 3.33 -3.13
CA ALA A 11 -21.65 2.91 -2.24
C ALA A 11 -20.56 2.37 -3.16
N GLY A 12 -19.53 3.19 -3.42
CA GLY A 12 -18.27 2.68 -3.95
C GLY A 12 -17.89 1.51 -3.06
N SER A 13 -17.72 0.33 -3.65
CA SER A 13 -17.32 -0.86 -2.92
C SER A 13 -16.01 -0.53 -2.21
N ASP A 14 -16.06 -0.38 -0.88
CA ASP A 14 -14.87 -0.17 -0.07
C ASP A 14 -13.93 -1.35 -0.34
N SER A 15 -12.84 -1.07 -1.05
CA SER A 15 -11.81 -2.07 -1.37
C SER A 15 -11.16 -2.60 -0.10
N GLY A 16 -11.35 -1.89 1.02
CA GLY A 16 -10.64 -2.03 2.27
C GLY A 16 -9.15 -1.77 2.14
N ILE A 17 -8.66 -1.24 1.02
CA ILE A 17 -7.26 -0.85 0.85
C ILE A 17 -7.03 0.56 1.37
N ALA A 18 -7.97 1.47 1.10
CA ALA A 18 -7.82 2.87 1.41
C ALA A 18 -7.51 3.11 2.90
N GLY A 19 -6.65 4.10 3.14
CA GLY A 19 -6.26 4.54 4.47
C GLY A 19 -4.76 4.42 4.75
N GLU A 20 -4.42 4.64 6.02
CA GLU A 20 -3.05 4.55 6.54
C GLU A 20 -2.76 3.14 7.06
N TRP A 21 -1.57 2.66 6.73
CA TRP A 21 -1.04 1.37 7.14
C TRP A 21 0.36 1.58 7.71
N GLU A 22 0.59 1.12 8.92
CA GLU A 22 1.81 1.41 9.69
C GLU A 22 2.51 0.11 10.06
N GLY A 23 3.83 0.11 10.03
CA GLY A 23 4.62 -1.02 10.49
C GLY A 23 6.07 -0.93 10.06
N GLU A 24 6.69 -2.09 9.87
CA GLU A 24 8.14 -2.19 9.71
C GLU A 24 8.54 -2.55 8.29
N TYR A 25 9.63 -1.93 7.84
CA TYR A 25 10.23 -2.07 6.54
C TYR A 25 11.63 -2.67 6.69
N ILE A 26 11.70 -4.01 6.63
CA ILE A 26 12.87 -4.80 7.00
C ILE A 26 13.77 -5.05 5.80
N CYS A 27 15.06 -4.79 5.98
CA CYS A 27 16.12 -5.07 5.03
C CYS A 27 16.50 -6.54 5.01
N THR A 28 16.73 -7.09 3.82
CA THR A 28 17.21 -8.48 3.66
C THR A 28 18.74 -8.60 3.60
N GLY A 29 19.49 -7.51 3.78
CA GLY A 29 20.96 -7.52 3.72
C GLY A 29 21.56 -7.49 2.32
N VAL A 30 20.75 -7.56 1.25
CA VAL A 30 21.19 -7.42 -0.16
C VAL A 30 21.85 -6.06 -0.43
N ARG A 31 21.60 -5.07 0.43
CA ARG A 31 22.23 -3.75 0.38
C ARG A 31 22.84 -3.44 1.74
N ALA A 32 24.16 -3.24 1.78
CA ALA A 32 24.90 -3.01 3.03
C ALA A 32 24.48 -1.74 3.78
N ALA A 33 23.98 -0.70 3.08
CA ALA A 33 23.53 0.55 3.67
C ALA A 33 22.04 0.54 4.08
N CYS A 34 21.38 -0.61 3.99
CA CYS A 34 19.96 -0.76 4.26
C CYS A 34 19.75 -0.81 5.78
N VAL A 35 18.95 0.12 6.31
CA VAL A 35 18.47 0.08 7.69
C VAL A 35 16.99 -0.28 7.72
N ASP A 36 16.61 -0.99 8.77
CA ASP A 36 15.20 -1.23 9.08
C ASP A 36 14.54 0.09 9.43
N GLU A 37 13.36 0.33 8.88
CA GLU A 37 12.66 1.60 8.99
C GLU A 37 11.22 1.37 9.45
N HIS A 38 10.76 2.19 10.39
CA HIS A 38 9.34 2.30 10.69
C HIS A 38 8.67 3.15 9.62
N VAL A 39 7.61 2.64 8.99
CA VAL A 39 7.00 3.25 7.80
C VAL A 39 5.50 3.36 7.92
N ILE A 40 4.97 4.35 7.21
CA ILE A 40 3.54 4.56 7.03
C ILE A 40 3.27 4.62 5.53
N TRP A 41 2.41 3.72 5.06
CA TRP A 41 1.86 3.74 3.72
C TRP A 41 0.47 4.34 3.74
N THR A 42 0.21 5.28 2.85
CA THR A 42 -1.13 5.83 2.61
C THR A 42 -1.59 5.37 1.25
N PHE A 43 -2.69 4.63 1.19
CA PHE A 43 -3.32 4.19 -0.07
C PHE A 43 -4.66 4.88 -0.26
N LYS A 44 -4.98 5.21 -1.51
CA LYS A 44 -6.34 5.58 -1.93
C LYS A 44 -7.16 4.34 -2.27
N ASP A 45 -8.46 4.50 -2.47
CA ASP A 45 -9.25 3.46 -3.11
C ASP A 45 -8.79 3.25 -4.57
N PRO A 46 -8.89 2.01 -5.09
CA PRO A 46 -8.71 1.74 -6.51
C PRO A 46 -9.68 2.59 -7.34
N ASP A 47 -9.17 3.18 -8.42
CA ASP A 47 -10.03 3.82 -9.41
C ASP A 47 -10.77 2.78 -10.28
N ARG A 48 -11.51 3.25 -11.28
CA ARG A 48 -12.29 2.40 -12.19
C ARG A 48 -11.42 1.42 -13.01
N ASP A 49 -10.15 1.75 -13.20
CA ASP A 49 -9.18 0.99 -13.98
C ASP A 49 -8.28 0.13 -13.03
N GLY A 50 -8.56 0.18 -11.72
CA GLY A 50 -7.88 -0.59 -10.68
C GLY A 50 -6.57 0.03 -10.23
N HIS A 51 -6.31 1.30 -10.53
CA HIS A 51 -5.13 2.01 -10.09
C HIS A 51 -5.31 2.53 -8.66
N VAL A 52 -4.32 2.25 -7.81
CA VAL A 52 -4.27 2.71 -6.42
C VAL A 52 -3.11 3.68 -6.28
N SER A 53 -3.42 4.97 -6.12
CA SER A 53 -2.40 5.94 -5.72
C SER A 53 -1.93 5.67 -4.30
N ALA A 54 -0.62 5.74 -4.09
CA ALA A 54 0.00 5.52 -2.79
C ALA A 54 1.13 6.51 -2.50
N SER A 55 1.37 6.76 -1.23
CA SER A 55 2.59 7.41 -0.75
C SER A 55 3.16 6.64 0.43
N THR A 56 4.47 6.75 0.61
CA THR A 56 5.17 6.15 1.74
C THR A 56 5.97 7.20 2.49
N ASP A 57 5.89 7.16 3.81
CA ASP A 57 6.70 7.96 4.72
C ASP A 57 7.50 7.01 5.61
N LYS A 58 8.75 7.36 5.89
CA LYS A 58 9.47 6.79 7.04
C LYS A 58 9.26 7.68 8.26
N VAL A 59 9.34 7.10 9.45
CA VAL A 59 9.24 7.83 10.71
C VAL A 59 10.61 7.89 11.36
N VAL A 60 11.14 9.09 11.50
CA VAL A 60 12.45 9.35 12.14
C VAL A 60 12.22 10.32 13.29
N GLY A 61 12.48 9.88 14.52
CA GLY A 61 12.25 10.70 15.72
C GLY A 61 10.79 11.12 15.90
N GLY A 62 9.83 10.27 15.48
CA GLY A 62 8.40 10.59 15.52
C GLY A 62 7.91 11.50 14.39
N VAL A 63 8.79 11.92 13.48
CA VAL A 63 8.45 12.79 12.34
C VAL A 63 8.37 11.97 11.06
N ARG A 64 7.26 12.11 10.32
CA ARG A 64 7.09 11.52 9.00
C ARG A 64 7.97 12.24 7.97
N GLN A 65 8.75 11.48 7.22
CA GLN A 65 9.57 11.94 6.10
C GLN A 65 9.16 11.19 4.84
N ASN A 66 8.64 11.92 3.85
CA ASN A 66 8.15 11.31 2.62
C ASN A 66 9.28 10.65 1.83
N MET A 67 9.07 9.39 1.46
CA MET A 67 10.01 8.58 0.67
C MET A 67 9.58 8.47 -0.80
N GLY A 68 8.43 9.04 -1.16
CA GLY A 68 7.91 9.06 -2.52
C GLY A 68 6.45 8.63 -2.60
N SER A 69 5.95 8.69 -3.83
CA SER A 69 4.60 8.29 -4.20
C SER A 69 4.62 7.50 -5.51
N GLY A 70 3.53 6.77 -5.74
CA GLY A 70 3.41 5.89 -6.88
C GLY A 70 2.01 5.39 -7.10
N GLU A 71 1.89 4.52 -8.09
CA GLU A 71 0.63 3.93 -8.48
C GLU A 71 0.76 2.42 -8.57
N PHE A 72 -0.10 1.72 -7.85
CA PHE A 72 -0.20 0.28 -7.87
C PHE A 72 -1.34 -0.15 -8.77
N GLN A 73 -1.17 -1.27 -9.46
CA GLN A 73 -2.30 -2.01 -10.02
C GLN A 73 -2.88 -2.92 -8.94
N PHE A 74 -4.18 -2.82 -8.68
CA PHE A 74 -4.91 -3.69 -7.77
C PHE A 74 -5.55 -4.87 -8.51
N ASP A 75 -5.39 -6.07 -7.95
CA ASP A 75 -6.11 -7.28 -8.32
C ASP A 75 -7.02 -7.70 -7.15
N ALA A 76 -8.33 -7.52 -7.33
CA ALA A 76 -9.34 -7.83 -6.34
C ALA A 76 -9.51 -9.34 -6.09
N LYS A 77 -9.12 -10.21 -7.03
CA LYS A 77 -9.26 -11.67 -6.86
C LYS A 77 -8.24 -12.22 -5.89
N THR A 78 -7.05 -11.63 -5.87
CA THR A 78 -5.92 -12.04 -5.01
C THR A 78 -5.69 -11.10 -3.83
N GLU A 79 -6.44 -10.00 -3.75
CA GLU A 79 -6.23 -8.90 -2.80
C GLU A 79 -4.78 -8.36 -2.84
N THR A 80 -4.21 -8.26 -4.04
CA THR A 80 -2.81 -7.83 -4.23
C THR A 80 -2.69 -6.51 -4.96
N MET A 81 -1.74 -5.68 -4.53
CA MET A 81 -1.32 -4.46 -5.22
C MET A 81 0.09 -4.64 -5.77
N THR A 82 0.32 -4.26 -7.03
CA THR A 82 1.63 -4.36 -7.67
C THR A 82 2.08 -3.01 -8.23
N TRP A 83 3.28 -2.54 -7.88
CA TRP A 83 3.88 -1.33 -8.45
C TRP A 83 5.25 -1.64 -9.03
N LYS A 84 5.38 -1.47 -10.34
CA LYS A 84 6.66 -1.62 -11.05
C LYS A 84 7.41 -0.30 -10.97
N ILE A 85 8.62 -0.36 -10.42
CA ILE A 85 9.56 0.76 -10.35
C ILE A 85 10.80 0.43 -11.18
N PRO A 86 11.65 1.40 -11.57
CA PRO A 86 12.84 1.12 -12.36
C PRO A 86 13.76 0.05 -11.74
N LEU A 87 13.77 -0.03 -10.42
CA LEU A 87 14.62 -0.93 -9.66
C LEU A 87 14.05 -2.36 -9.50
N GLY A 88 12.75 -2.55 -9.65
CA GLY A 88 12.09 -3.80 -9.29
C GLY A 88 10.57 -3.69 -9.20
N ILE A 89 9.97 -4.63 -8.48
CA ILE A 89 8.52 -4.75 -8.35
C ILE A 89 8.17 -4.81 -6.87
N TRP A 90 7.33 -3.86 -6.45
CA TRP A 90 6.59 -3.95 -5.22
C TRP A 90 5.37 -4.84 -5.40
N LYS A 91 5.15 -5.74 -4.45
CA LYS A 91 3.90 -6.49 -4.30
C LYS A 91 3.44 -6.43 -2.86
N PHE A 92 2.23 -5.90 -2.64
CA PHE A 92 1.53 -5.98 -1.36
C PHE A 92 0.37 -6.97 -1.45
N THR A 93 0.11 -7.68 -0.37
CA THR A 93 -1.04 -8.58 -0.21
C THR A 93 -1.77 -8.18 1.05
N ARG A 94 -3.03 -7.78 0.91
CA ARG A 94 -3.88 -7.45 2.05
C ARG A 94 -4.42 -8.74 2.68
N LYS A 95 -4.52 -8.75 4.01
CA LYS A 95 -5.19 -9.76 4.82
C LYS A 95 -6.01 -9.06 5.90
N LYS A 96 -7.23 -8.63 5.55
CA LYS A 96 -8.13 -7.84 6.41
C LYS A 96 -7.51 -6.51 6.91
N ASP A 97 -6.97 -6.53 8.12
CA ASP A 97 -6.35 -5.43 8.87
C ASP A 97 -4.81 -5.52 8.91
N ALA A 98 -4.24 -6.54 8.26
CA ALA A 98 -2.82 -6.68 8.01
C ALA A 98 -2.50 -6.56 6.52
N MET A 99 -1.27 -6.18 6.21
CA MET A 99 -0.76 -6.16 4.83
C MET A 99 0.72 -6.54 4.82
N ASP A 100 1.06 -7.52 3.99
CA ASP A 100 2.44 -7.94 3.77
C ASP A 100 2.94 -7.36 2.44
N GLY A 101 4.16 -6.85 2.42
CA GLY A 101 4.79 -6.26 1.24
C GLY A 101 6.16 -6.84 0.95
N ILE A 102 6.49 -6.98 -0.33
CA ILE A 102 7.81 -7.42 -0.80
C ILE A 102 8.27 -6.51 -1.93
N LEU A 103 9.52 -6.06 -1.87
CA LEU A 103 10.22 -5.50 -3.02
C LEU A 103 11.19 -6.53 -3.58
N THR A 104 10.93 -6.98 -4.80
CA THR A 104 11.84 -7.83 -5.56
C THR A 104 12.57 -6.99 -6.59
N LEU A 105 13.90 -7.02 -6.57
CA LEU A 105 14.76 -6.34 -7.53
C LEU A 105 14.70 -7.02 -8.91
N ASN A 106 15.15 -6.31 -9.95
CA ASN A 106 15.18 -6.84 -11.31
C ASN A 106 16.04 -8.11 -11.49
N ASP A 107 16.99 -8.35 -10.59
CA ASP A 107 17.82 -9.58 -10.55
C ASP A 107 17.15 -10.73 -9.77
N GLY A 108 15.92 -10.53 -9.30
CA GLY A 108 15.14 -11.52 -8.55
C GLY A 108 15.39 -11.52 -7.05
N GLN A 109 16.36 -10.75 -6.53
CA GLN A 109 16.62 -10.70 -5.11
C GLN A 109 15.52 -9.92 -4.37
N VAL A 110 15.06 -10.45 -3.24
CA VAL A 110 14.19 -9.69 -2.33
C VAL A 110 15.03 -8.64 -1.63
N ALA A 111 14.73 -7.36 -1.83
CA ALA A 111 15.41 -6.26 -1.15
C ALA A 111 14.75 -5.87 0.17
N ARG A 112 13.42 -6.03 0.27
CA ARG A 112 12.64 -5.57 1.43
C ARG A 112 11.48 -6.52 1.71
N ASN A 113 11.21 -6.72 3.00
CA ASN A 113 9.98 -7.30 3.51
C ASN A 113 9.28 -6.25 4.36
N VAL A 114 7.97 -6.11 4.21
CA VAL A 114 7.16 -5.12 4.90
C VAL A 114 6.00 -5.81 5.58
N SER A 115 5.76 -5.49 6.84
CA SER A 115 4.59 -5.95 7.58
C SER A 115 3.88 -4.74 8.15
N LEU A 116 2.64 -4.52 7.70
CA LEU A 116 1.84 -3.36 8.07
C LEU A 116 0.54 -3.79 8.77
N LYS A 117 0.07 -2.91 9.64
CA LYS A 117 -1.25 -2.95 10.26
C LYS A 117 -2.04 -1.72 9.89
N ARG A 118 -3.34 -1.88 9.72
CA ARG A 118 -4.23 -0.73 9.49
C ARG A 118 -4.19 0.18 10.71
N VAL A 119 -3.99 1.47 10.47
CA VAL A 119 -4.16 2.49 11.51
C VAL A 119 -5.66 2.70 11.71
N VAL A 120 -6.15 2.38 12.91
CA VAL A 120 -7.51 2.69 13.33
C VAL A 120 -7.42 3.92 14.22
N ARG A 121 -8.00 5.03 13.77
CA ARG A 121 -8.14 6.25 14.59
C ARG A 121 -9.57 6.39 15.07
#